data_AF-A0A7V9IWF1-F1
#
_entry.id   AF-A0A7V9IWF1-F1
#
_cell.length_a   1.000
_cell.length_b   1.000
_cell.length_c   1.000
_cell.angle_alpha   90.00
_cell.angle_beta   90.00
_cell.angle_gamma   90.00
#
_symmetry.space_group_name_H-M   'P 1'
#
loop_
_entity.id
_entity.type
_entity.pdbx_description
1 polymer ?
#
loop_
_entity_poly.entity_id
_entity_poly.type
_entity_poly.pdbx_seq_one_letter_code
_entity_poly.pdbx_strand_id
1 'polypeptide(L)' 'MIERGRSSYEGFAATIKLVGTGARGSRDLSFGEAREAMAVLLAGETSEAQAGAFLIAMRLKGEAAAELAGFAQALREASM' A
#
# COMPACT_ATOMS: atom_id res chain seq x y z
N MET A 1 12.72 28.68 -10.09
CA MET A 1 12.97 27.49 -9.26
C MET A 1 11.73 27.23 -8.43
N ILE A 2 10.93 26.22 -8.78
CA ILE A 2 9.78 25.82 -7.95
C ILE A 2 10.36 24.80 -6.96
N GLU A 3 10.53 25.21 -5.69
CA GLU A 3 10.73 24.25 -4.60
C GLU A 3 9.51 23.34 -4.58
N ARG A 4 9.65 22.13 -5.14
CA ARG A 4 8.65 21.08 -4.96
C ARG A 4 8.63 20.78 -3.46
N GLY A 5 7.69 21.40 -2.75
CA GLY A 5 7.36 21.09 -1.38
C GLY A 5 7.33 19.57 -1.25
N ARG A 6 8.26 19.04 -0.48
CA ARG A 6 8.40 17.61 -0.22
C ARG A 6 7.15 17.21 0.54
N SER A 7 6.08 16.86 -0.19
CA SER A 7 4.84 16.36 0.40
C SER A 7 5.23 15.20 1.31
N SER A 8 5.10 15.43 2.62
CA SER A 8 5.22 14.43 3.66
C SER A 8 3.92 13.64 3.61
N TYR A 9 3.90 12.61 2.78
CA TYR A 9 2.81 11.65 2.76
C TYR A 9 2.84 10.92 4.10
N GLU A 10 1.72 10.90 4.81
CA GLU A 10 1.54 10.24 6.09
C GLU A 10 0.44 9.17 5.99
N GLY A 11 0.42 8.25 6.96
CA GLY A 11 -0.54 7.15 7.02
C GLY A 11 -0.59 6.34 5.72
N PHE A 12 -1.79 5.93 5.32
CA PHE A 12 -1.98 5.08 4.14
C PHE A 12 -1.56 5.72 2.81
N ALA A 13 -1.51 7.06 2.74
CA ALA A 13 -1.01 7.76 1.56
C ALA A 13 0.50 7.54 1.36
N ALA A 14 1.25 7.30 2.44
CA ALA A 14 2.66 6.91 2.34
C ALA A 14 2.79 5.52 1.70
N THR A 15 1.93 4.57 2.07
CA THR A 15 1.87 3.23 1.45
C THR A 15 1.57 3.32 -0.04
N ILE A 16 0.56 4.10 -0.43
CA ILE A 16 0.22 4.32 -1.85
C ILE A 16 1.41 4.91 -2.61
N LYS A 17 2.16 5.86 -2.01
CA LYS A 17 3.35 6.42 -2.63
C LYS A 17 4.43 5.36 -2.89
N LEU A 18 4.62 4.40 -1.98
CA LEU A 18 5.63 3.35 -2.15
C LEU A 18 5.32 2.45 -3.36
N VAL A 19 4.04 2.18 -3.64
CA VAL A 19 3.64 1.23 -4.68
C VAL A 19 3.16 1.92 -5.97
N GLY A 20 2.74 3.18 -5.91
CA GLY A 20 2.03 3.90 -6.97
C GLY A 20 2.86 4.88 -7.80
N THR A 21 4.17 4.95 -7.59
CA THR A 21 5.07 5.91 -8.30
C THR A 21 5.61 5.41 -9.64
N GLY A 22 5.00 4.37 -10.23
CA GLY A 22 5.34 3.81 -11.53
C GLY A 22 6.67 3.04 -11.57
N ALA A 23 6.99 2.45 -12.73
CA ALA A 23 8.04 1.43 -12.88
C ALA A 23 9.45 1.77 -12.35
N ARG A 24 9.79 3.06 -12.20
CA ARG A 24 11.10 3.51 -11.69
C ARG A 24 11.07 4.01 -10.25
N GLY A 25 9.88 4.25 -9.69
CA GLY A 25 9.73 4.82 -8.36
C GLY A 25 9.05 3.87 -7.37
N SER A 26 8.21 2.96 -7.86
CA SER A 26 7.54 1.99 -7.00
C SER A 26 8.54 0.95 -6.49
N ARG A 27 8.37 0.51 -5.25
CA ARG A 27 9.06 -0.64 -4.68
C ARG A 27 8.06 -1.63 -4.10
N ASP A 28 8.52 -2.84 -3.89
CA ASP A 28 7.77 -3.84 -3.15
C ASP A 28 7.68 -3.44 -1.68
N LEU A 29 6.53 -3.72 -1.08
CA LEU A 29 6.37 -3.70 0.36
C LEU A 29 7.06 -4.93 0.97
N SER A 30 7.67 -4.74 2.13
CA SER A 30 8.04 -5.85 2.98
C SER A 30 6.79 -6.60 3.45
N PHE A 31 6.97 -7.84 3.93
CA PHE A 31 5.89 -8.62 4.53
C PHE A 31 5.12 -7.84 5.60
N GLY A 32 5.84 -7.12 6.48
CA GLY A 32 5.25 -6.33 7.56
C GLY A 32 4.42 -5.15 7.03
N GLU A 33 4.97 -4.39 6.08
CA GLU A 33 4.28 -3.27 5.44
C GLU A 33 3.02 -3.74 4.69
N ALA A 34 3.11 -4.88 3.99
CA ALA A 34 1.97 -5.46 3.29
C ALA A 34 0.87 -5.93 4.25
N ARG A 35 1.25 -6.63 5.33
CA ARG A 35 0.33 -7.05 6.39
C ARG A 35 -0.38 -5.86 7.00
N GLU A 36 0.37 -4.82 7.38
CA GLU A 36 -0.19 -3.61 7.99
C GLU A 36 -1.10 -2.86 7.02
N ALA A 37 -0.69 -2.69 5.76
CA ALA A 37 -1.51 -2.06 4.74
C ALA A 37 -2.85 -2.79 4.54
N MET A 38 -2.82 -4.13 4.46
CA MET A 38 -4.04 -4.91 4.32
C MET A 38 -4.90 -4.85 5.59
N ALA A 39 -4.30 -4.84 6.79
CA ALA A 39 -5.05 -4.69 8.04
C ALA A 39 -5.81 -3.35 8.10
N VAL A 40 -5.15 -2.24 7.76
CA VAL A 40 -5.78 -0.91 7.70
C VAL A 40 -6.90 -0.86 6.65
N LEU A 41 -6.69 -1.48 5.48
CA LEU A 41 -7.70 -1.58 4.42
C LEU A 41 -8.92 -2.41 4.86
N LEU A 42 -8.70 -3.54 5.52
CA LEU A 42 -9.76 -4.42 6.04
C LEU A 42 -10.53 -3.79 7.21
N ALA A 43 -9.87 -2.99 8.04
CA ALA A 43 -10.50 -2.25 9.14
C ALA A 43 -11.39 -1.08 8.65
N GLY A 44 -11.36 -0.74 7.36
CA GLY A 44 -12.11 0.39 6.81
C GLY A 44 -11.50 1.76 7.18
N GLU A 45 -10.23 1.78 7.59
CA GLU A 45 -9.51 2.99 8.00
C GLU A 45 -8.94 3.80 6.81
N THR A 46 -9.24 3.37 5.59
CA THR A 46 -8.88 4.05 4.34
C THR A 46 -10.11 4.67 3.68
N SER A 47 -9.96 5.84 3.06
CA SER A 47 -11.01 6.33 2.15
C SER A 47 -11.15 5.44 0.91
N GLU A 48 -12.32 5.44 0.27
CA GLU A 48 -12.54 4.67 -0.97
C GLU A 48 -11.52 5.02 -2.06
N ALA A 49 -11.15 6.31 -2.16
CA ALA A 49 -10.14 6.77 -3.10
C ALA A 49 -8.75 6.20 -2.77
N GLN A 50 -8.39 6.10 -1.49
CA GLN A 50 -7.13 5.50 -1.05
C GLN A 50 -7.10 3.98 -1.32
N ALA A 51 -8.17 3.28 -0.99
CA ALA A 51 -8.30 1.85 -1.26
C ALA A 51 -8.20 1.56 -2.77
N GLY A 52 -8.96 2.30 -3.59
CA GLY A 52 -8.91 2.17 -5.04
C GLY A 52 -7.53 2.47 -5.62
N ALA A 53 -6.87 3.53 -5.13
CA ALA A 53 -5.51 3.87 -5.57
C ALA A 53 -4.49 2.79 -5.22
N PHE A 54 -4.55 2.24 -4.00
CA PHE A 54 -3.68 1.14 -3.58
C PHE A 54 -3.89 -0.12 -4.44
N LEU A 55 -5.14 -0.54 -4.63
CA LEU A 55 -5.47 -1.75 -5.40
C LEU A 55 -5.05 -1.62 -6.87
N ILE A 56 -5.27 -0.46 -7.50
CA ILE A 56 -4.81 -0.21 -8.88
C ILE A 56 -3.28 -0.13 -8.95
N ALA A 57 -2.63 0.50 -7.98
CA ALA A 57 -1.16 0.54 -7.94
C ALA A 57 -0.56 -0.87 -7.84
N MET A 58 -1.10 -1.73 -6.97
CA MET A 58 -0.69 -3.13 -6.86
C MET A 58 -0.92 -3.88 -8.18
N ARG A 59 -2.08 -3.69 -8.82
CA ARG A 59 -2.40 -4.33 -10.11
C ARG A 59 -1.41 -3.94 -11.21
N LEU A 60 -0.97 -2.69 -11.24
CA LEU A 60 -0.03 -2.18 -12.26
C LEU A 60 1.42 -2.58 -11.97
N LYS A 61 1.83 -2.55 -10.69
CA LYS A 61 3.17 -2.96 -10.25
C LYS A 61 3.38 -4.48 -10.38
N GLY A 62 2.33 -5.25 -10.10
CA GLY A 62 2.40 -6.68 -9.82
C GLY A 62 2.82 -6.94 -8.37
N GLU A 63 2.25 -7.99 -7.75
CA GLU A 63 2.57 -8.35 -6.37
C GLU A 63 3.83 -9.22 -6.27
N ALA A 64 4.66 -8.95 -5.26
CA ALA A 64 5.75 -9.81 -4.85
C ALA A 64 5.27 -10.86 -3.83
N ALA A 65 6.02 -11.97 -3.72
CA ALA A 65 5.67 -13.07 -2.81
C ALA A 65 5.54 -12.63 -1.34
N ALA A 66 6.42 -11.73 -0.88
CA ALA A 66 6.36 -11.19 0.48
C ALA A 66 5.09 -10.36 0.73
N GLU A 67 4.63 -9.63 -0.29
CA GLU A 67 3.41 -8.82 -0.23
C GLU A 67 2.17 -9.73 -0.12
N LEU A 68 2.08 -10.72 -1.01
CA LEU A 68 0.99 -11.73 -0.97
C LEU A 68 0.93 -12.47 0.36
N ALA A 69 2.09 -12.85 0.92
CA ALA A 69 2.15 -13.50 2.22
C ALA A 69 1.66 -12.58 3.35
N GLY A 70 2.02 -11.29 3.32
CA GLY A 70 1.57 -10.30 4.28
C GLY A 70 0.07 -10.04 4.19
N PHE A 71 -0.47 -9.88 2.98
CA PHE A 71 -1.90 -9.72 2.73
C PHE A 71 -2.70 -10.93 3.23
N ALA A 72 -2.24 -12.15 2.90
CA ALA A 72 -2.89 -13.38 3.35
C ALA A 72 -2.86 -13.54 4.87
N GLN A 73 -1.80 -13.05 5.54
CA GLN A 73 -1.73 -13.05 6.99
C GLN A 73 -2.76 -12.11 7.61
N ALA A 74 -2.88 -10.88 7.11
CA ALA A 74 -3.88 -9.93 7.60
C ALA A 74 -5.32 -10.45 7.39
N LEU A 75 -5.60 -11.08 6.26
CA LEU A 75 -6.91 -11.72 5.99
C LEU A 75 -7.24 -12.81 7.00
N ARG A 76 -6.27 -13.66 7.37
CA ARG A 76 -6.46 -14.68 8.41
C ARG A 76 -6.73 -14.05 9.77
N GLU A 77 -5.96 -13.03 10.14
CA GLU A 77 -6.12 -12.31 11.41
C GLU A 77 -7.49 -11.63 11.52
N ALA A 78 -8.04 -11.08 10.43
CA ALA A 78 -9.36 -10.45 10.42
C ALA A 78 -10.54 -11.44 10.47
N SER A 79 -10.28 -12.73 10.23
CA SER A 79 -11.30 -13.78 10.20
C SER A 79 -11.44 -14.56 11.51
N MET A 80 -10.59 -14.28 12.50
CA MET A 80 -10.61 -14.88 13.83
C MET A 80 -11.28 -13.94 14.83
#